data_AF-A0A4S2Q6U2-F1
#
_entry.id   AF-A0A4S2Q6U2-F1
#
_cell.length_a   1.000
_cell.length_b   1.000
_cell.length_c   1.000
_cell.angle_alpha   90.00
_cell.angle_beta   90.00
_cell.angle_gamma   90.00
#
_symmetry.space_group_name_H-M   'P 1'
#
loop_
_entity.id
_entity.type
_entity.pdbx_description
1 polymer ?
#
loop_
_entity_poly.entity_id
_entity_poly.type
_entity_poly.pdbx_seq_one_letter_code
_entity_poly.pdbx_strand_id
1 'polypeptide(L)'
;MGDMGEVFRDLRKYRKEKKEKNLESNITLLKKLNIYFVEYGTYHLGIKTAKGTISFYPSTGLWFYSKNPRKQRRGIRSLLKELGFAPEYVQPLTEM
;
A
#
# COMPACT_ATOMS: atom_id res chain seq x y z
N MET A 1 -18.03 0.76 -34.76
CA MET A 1 -18.00 1.52 -33.49
C MET A 1 -18.06 0.51 -32.34
N GLY A 2 -16.92 0.03 -31.87
CA GLY A 2 -16.89 -1.07 -30.89
C GLY A 2 -15.53 -1.26 -30.24
N ASP A 3 -14.83 -0.16 -29.94
CA ASP A 3 -13.42 -0.24 -29.49
C ASP A 3 -13.27 0.36 -28.09
N MET A 4 -13.72 1.61 -27.88
CA MET A 4 -13.61 2.25 -26.57
C MET A 4 -14.31 1.50 -25.43
N GLY A 5 -15.49 0.94 -25.66
CA GLY A 5 -16.27 0.25 -24.62
C GLY A 5 -15.59 -1.01 -24.08
N GLU A 6 -14.83 -1.71 -24.92
CA GLU A 6 -14.05 -2.90 -24.53
C GLU A 6 -12.77 -2.47 -23.80
N VAL A 7 -12.07 -1.46 -24.34
CA VAL A 7 -10.91 -0.83 -23.68
C VAL A 7 -11.25 -0.35 -22.26
N PHE A 8 -12.41 0.27 -22.05
CA PHE A 8 -12.82 0.71 -20.71
C PHE A 8 -13.08 -0.46 -19.74
N ARG A 9 -13.62 -1.59 -20.23
CA ARG A 9 -13.83 -2.78 -19.40
C ARG A 9 -12.51 -3.42 -19.00
N ASP A 10 -11.58 -3.55 -19.93
CA ASP A 10 -10.28 -4.16 -19.67
C ASP A 10 -9.41 -3.28 -18.77
N LEU A 11 -9.43 -1.97 -18.97
CA LEU A 11 -8.79 -1.02 -18.04
C LEU A 11 -9.35 -1.13 -16.63
N ARG A 12 -10.66 -1.37 -16.48
CA ARG A 12 -11.30 -1.55 -15.17
C ARG A 12 -10.85 -2.85 -14.51
N LYS A 13 -10.79 -3.95 -15.26
CA LYS A 13 -10.28 -5.25 -14.77
C LYS A 13 -8.83 -5.13 -14.33
N TYR A 14 -7.96 -4.59 -15.19
CA TYR A 14 -6.55 -4.37 -14.89
C TYR A 14 -6.34 -3.51 -13.62
N ARG A 15 -7.11 -2.43 -13.46
CA ARG A 15 -7.05 -1.59 -12.24
C ARG A 15 -7.47 -2.35 -10.98
N LYS A 16 -8.42 -3.28 -11.08
CA LYS A 16 -8.87 -4.11 -9.96
C LYS A 16 -7.77 -5.11 -9.57
N GLU A 17 -7.27 -5.87 -10.54
CA GLU A 17 -6.18 -6.84 -10.34
C GLU A 17 -4.93 -6.18 -9.75
N LYS A 18 -4.58 -4.99 -10.24
CA LYS A 18 -3.45 -4.21 -9.69
C LYS A 18 -3.67 -3.83 -8.23
N LYS A 19 -4.90 -3.46 -7.83
CA LYS A 19 -5.21 -3.12 -6.43
C LYS A 19 -5.13 -4.33 -5.52
N GLU A 20 -5.57 -5.49 -6.00
CA GLU A 20 -5.49 -6.77 -5.28
C GLU A 20 -4.03 -7.21 -5.12
N LYS A 21 -3.25 -7.19 -6.22
CA LYS A 21 -1.81 -7.49 -6.18
C LYS A 21 -1.05 -6.55 -5.25
N ASN A 22 -1.37 -5.26 -5.26
CA ASN A 22 -0.76 -4.28 -4.35
C ASN A 22 -1.13 -4.55 -2.89
N LEU A 23 -2.40 -4.89 -2.62
CA LEU A 23 -2.88 -5.21 -1.28
C LEU A 23 -2.08 -6.37 -0.70
N GLU A 24 -2.04 -7.49 -1.43
CA GLU A 24 -1.35 -8.71 -1.04
C GLU A 24 0.16 -8.47 -0.86
N SER A 25 0.82 -7.90 -1.88
CA SER A 25 2.27 -7.66 -1.85
C SER A 25 2.68 -6.76 -0.67
N ASN A 26 1.89 -5.72 -0.40
CA ASN A 26 2.19 -4.78 0.68
C ASN A 26 1.94 -5.40 2.06
N ILE A 27 0.86 -6.17 2.25
CA ILE A 27 0.61 -6.88 3.52
C ILE A 27 1.70 -7.91 3.78
N THR A 28 2.06 -8.71 2.77
CA THR A 28 3.14 -9.70 2.87
C THR A 28 4.47 -9.06 3.23
N LEU A 29 4.80 -7.90 2.65
CA LEU A 29 6.01 -7.17 3.00
C LEU A 29 6.00 -6.66 4.44
N LEU A 30 4.88 -6.09 4.92
CA LEU A 30 4.76 -5.66 6.32
C LEU A 30 4.94 -6.84 7.29
N LYS A 31 4.34 -7.99 6.98
CA LYS A 31 4.49 -9.22 7.76
C LYS A 31 5.94 -9.73 7.75
N LYS A 32 6.59 -9.78 6.59
CA LYS A 32 7.99 -10.22 6.43
C LYS A 32 8.96 -9.35 7.24
N LEU A 33 8.67 -8.05 7.35
CA LEU A 33 9.47 -7.10 8.14
C LEU A 33 9.05 -7.03 9.62
N ASN A 34 8.16 -7.92 10.08
CA ASN A 34 7.62 -7.93 11.45
C ASN A 34 7.04 -6.57 11.89
N ILE A 35 6.45 -5.82 10.96
CA ILE A 35 5.79 -4.56 11.26
C ILE A 35 4.39 -4.88 11.78
N TYR A 36 4.15 -4.56 13.04
CA TYR A 36 2.82 -4.72 13.65
C TYR A 36 1.83 -3.69 13.10
N PHE A 37 0.65 -4.16 12.72
CA PHE A 37 -0.47 -3.34 12.28
C PHE A 37 -1.80 -3.88 12.80
N VAL A 38 -2.79 -3.00 12.86
CA VAL A 38 -4.19 -3.33 13.14
C VAL A 38 -4.99 -3.18 11.86
N GLU A 39 -5.83 -4.15 11.55
CA GLU A 39 -6.75 -4.06 10.42
C GLU A 39 -8.04 -3.35 10.85
N TYR A 40 -8.40 -2.26 10.18
CA TYR A 40 -9.69 -1.57 10.39
C TYR A 40 -10.74 -1.94 9.33
N GLY A 41 -10.36 -2.83 8.40
CA GLY A 41 -11.16 -3.33 7.30
C GLY A 41 -10.25 -3.89 6.21
N THR A 42 -10.83 -4.34 5.09
CA THR A 42 -10.09 -5.04 4.02
C THR A 42 -8.93 -4.24 3.42
N TYR A 43 -9.03 -2.91 3.39
CA TYR A 43 -8.07 -2.04 2.69
C TYR A 43 -7.46 -0.95 3.56
N HIS A 44 -7.62 -1.01 4.89
CA HIS A 44 -7.14 0.02 5.80
C HIS A 44 -6.43 -0.60 6.99
N LEU A 45 -5.15 -0.26 7.12
CA LEU A 45 -4.27 -0.69 8.19
C LEU A 45 -3.89 0.50 9.08
N GLY A 46 -3.89 0.31 10.38
CA GLY A 46 -3.35 1.21 11.39
C GLY A 46 -1.99 0.74 11.89
N ILE A 47 -0.94 1.53 11.70
CA ILE A 47 0.41 1.23 12.19
C ILE A 47 0.73 2.18 13.34
N LYS A 48 0.98 1.64 14.54
CA LYS A 48 1.36 2.46 15.70
C LYS A 48 2.86 2.75 15.67
N THR A 49 3.21 4.02 15.83
CA THR A 49 4.61 4.49 15.91
C THR A 49 4.77 5.44 17.09
N ALA A 50 6.01 5.75 17.47
CA ALA A 50 6.29 6.75 18.50
C ALA A 50 5.73 8.15 18.14
N LYS A 51 5.63 8.49 16.85
CA LYS A 51 5.08 9.77 16.36
C LYS A 51 3.55 9.78 16.27
N GLY A 52 2.90 8.64 16.51
CA GLY A 52 1.46 8.45 16.42
C GLY A 52 1.06 7.32 15.47
N THR A 53 -0.24 7.22 15.20
CA THR A 53 -0.79 6.20 14.30
C THR A 53 -0.71 6.65 12.84
N ILE A 54 -0.25 5.76 11.97
CA ILE A 54 -0.30 5.91 10.52
C ILE A 54 -1.50 5.13 10.00
N SER A 55 -2.35 5.80 9.22
CA SER A 55 -3.36 5.14 8.39
C SER A 55 -2.73 4.78 7.06
N PHE A 56 -2.75 3.50 6.69
CA PHE A 56 -2.19 2.99 5.43
C PHE A 56 -3.25 2.23 4.62
N TYR A 57 -3.35 2.55 3.34
CA TYR A 57 -4.22 1.91 2.36
C TYR A 57 -3.38 1.09 1.37
N PRO A 58 -3.04 -0.17 1.70
CA PRO A 58 -2.10 -0.99 0.93
C PRO A 58 -2.48 -1.19 -0.54
N SER A 59 -3.77 -1.21 -0.90
CA SER A 59 -4.21 -1.37 -2.29
C SER A 59 -3.82 -0.19 -3.21
N THR A 60 -3.77 1.02 -2.65
CA THR A 60 -3.44 2.26 -3.37
C THR A 60 -2.08 2.85 -2.99
N GLY A 61 -1.45 2.29 -1.96
CA GLY A 61 -0.21 2.78 -1.37
C GLY A 61 -0.36 4.10 -0.60
N LEU A 62 -1.56 4.65 -0.43
CA LEU A 62 -1.78 5.92 0.28
C LEU A 62 -1.51 5.74 1.77
N TRP A 63 -0.79 6.67 2.38
CA TRP A 63 -0.65 6.74 3.83
C TRP A 63 -0.55 8.16 4.36
N PHE A 64 -0.90 8.33 5.63
CA PHE A 64 -0.78 9.59 6.37
C PHE A 64 -0.82 9.32 7.87
N TYR A 65 -0.28 10.23 8.68
CA TYR A 65 -0.52 10.23 10.12
C TYR A 65 -1.98 10.57 10.41
N SER A 66 -2.67 9.75 11.21
CA SER A 66 -4.10 9.93 11.49
C SER A 66 -4.43 11.30 12.11
N LYS A 67 -3.48 11.90 12.85
CA LYS A 67 -3.57 13.27 13.39
C LYS A 67 -3.44 14.38 12.34
N ASN A 68 -2.94 14.09 11.13
CA ASN A 68 -2.76 15.07 10.06
C ASN A 68 -3.07 14.48 8.67
N PRO A 69 -4.35 14.20 8.37
CA PRO A 69 -4.77 13.53 7.13
C PRO A 69 -4.55 14.36 5.85
N ARG A 70 -4.21 15.66 5.98
CA ARG A 70 -3.88 16.52 4.83
C ARG A 70 -2.48 16.25 4.28
N LYS A 71 -1.55 15.74 5.10
CA LYS A 71 -0.18 15.42 4.68
C LYS A 71 -0.07 14.00 4.14
N GLN A 72 -0.75 13.76 3.04
CA GLN A 72 -0.79 12.46 2.38
C GLN A 72 0.53 12.15 1.66
N ARG A 73 0.94 10.89 1.73
CA ARG A 73 2.09 10.34 1.02
C ARG A 73 1.69 9.03 0.34
N ARG A 74 2.51 8.55 -0.58
CA ARG A 74 2.22 7.33 -1.35
C ARG A 74 3.42 6.39 -1.40
N GLY A 75 3.09 5.10 -1.52
CA GLY A 75 4.02 4.01 -1.74
C GLY A 75 4.56 3.40 -0.44
N ILE A 76 4.68 2.07 -0.44
CA ILE A 76 5.21 1.32 0.70
C ILE A 76 6.66 1.67 1.00
N ARG A 77 7.49 1.96 -0.02
CA ARG A 77 8.89 2.39 0.18
C ARG A 77 9.00 3.66 1.02
N SER A 78 8.13 4.64 0.74
CA SER A 78 8.08 5.90 1.49
C SER A 78 7.60 5.67 2.93
N LEU A 79 6.61 4.78 3.11
CA LEU A 79 6.15 4.37 4.43
C LEU A 79 7.27 3.68 5.23
N LEU A 80 7.97 2.72 4.63
CA LEU A 80 9.08 2.00 5.28
C LEU A 80 10.21 2.95 5.70
N LYS A 81 10.53 3.94 4.86
CA LYS A 81 11.48 5.00 5.22
C LYS A 81 11.00 5.81 6.42
N GLU A 82 9.73 6.16 6.50
CA GLU A 82 9.16 6.87 7.68
C GLU A 82 9.20 6.00 8.95
N LEU A 83 9.02 4.68 8.79
CA LEU A 83 9.14 3.70 9.87
C LEU A 83 10.60 3.39 10.26
N GLY A 84 11.59 3.97 9.56
CA GLY A 84 13.01 3.78 9.87
C GLY A 84 13.64 2.53 9.24
N PHE A 85 12.96 1.85 8.32
CA PHE A 85 13.55 0.74 7.56
C PHE A 85 14.40 1.31 6.42
N ALA A 86 15.65 0.85 6.35
CA ALA A 86 16.58 1.23 5.28
C ALA A 86 16.17 0.60 3.92
N PRO A 87 16.47 1.27 2.79
CA PRO A 87 16.09 0.79 1.47
C PRO A 87 16.68 -0.58 1.11
N GLU A 88 17.79 -1.01 1.73
CA GLU A 88 18.36 -2.35 1.52
C GLU A 88 17.43 -3.51 1.93
N TYR A 89 16.46 -3.28 2.81
CA TYR A 89 15.45 -4.29 3.21
C TYR A 89 14.29 -4.39 2.23
N VAL A 90 14.22 -3.46 1.26
CA VAL A 90 13.20 -3.44 0.20
C VAL A 90 13.82 -3.96 -1.09
N GLN A 91 14.32 -5.20 -1.06
CA GLN A 91 14.69 -5.86 -2.30
C GLN A 91 13.47 -5.89 -3.24
N PRO A 92 13.63 -5.55 -4.53
CA PRO A 92 12.51 -5.60 -5.45
C PRO A 92 12.00 -7.04 -5.54
N LEU A 93 10.68 -7.24 -5.46
CA LEU A 93 9.99 -8.49 -5.83
C LEU A 93 10.04 -8.71 -7.36
N THR A 94 11.20 -8.50 -7.96
CA THR A 94 11.52 -8.91 -9.33
C THR A 94 12.39 -10.14 -9.21
N GLU A 95 12.02 -11.19 -9.94
CA GLU A 95 12.60 -12.54 -9.98
C GLU A 95 11.95 -13.53 -9.00
N MET A 96 10.73 -13.96 -9.35
CA MET A 96 10.39 -15.36 -9.66
C MET A 96 9.33 -15.38 -10.77
#